data_AF-A0A116KVL5-F1
#
_entry.id   AF-A0A116KVL5-F1
#
_cell.length_a   1.000
_cell.length_b   1.000
_cell.length_c   1.000
_cell.angle_alpha   90.00
_cell.angle_beta   90.00
_cell.angle_gamma   90.00
#
_symmetry.space_group_name_H-M   'P 1'
#
loop_
_entity.id
_entity.type
_entity.pdbx_description
1 polymer ?
#
loop_
_entity_poly.entity_id
_entity_poly.type
_entity_poly.pdbx_seq_one_letter_code
_entity_poly.pdbx_strand_id
1 'polypeptide(L)'
;MKKRDFISLIAYTVSLLVLALGMCFYTLPEWEMTTLGMPLSVAGLLLLALSWVLQRKLAGKGAPKFDWKQIVKVIYCVFALLVFGGGFALVTTGNFVLGLVLGLVGLILVIGMIPVTVGLKN
;
A
#
# COMPACT_ATOMS: atom_id res chain seq x y z
N MET A 1 18.76 13.28 -9.04
CA MET A 1 18.15 11.94 -9.04
C MET A 1 18.59 11.18 -10.28
N LYS A 2 18.85 9.87 -10.21
CA LYS A 2 19.14 9.08 -11.42
C LYS A 2 17.85 8.88 -12.20
N LYS A 3 17.88 8.92 -13.54
CA LYS A 3 16.70 8.74 -14.40
C LYS A 3 15.87 7.49 -14.07
N ARG A 4 16.53 6.44 -13.53
CA ARG A 4 15.92 5.17 -13.13
C ARG A 4 14.98 5.30 -11.92
N ASP A 5 15.32 6.14 -10.95
CA ASP A 5 14.49 6.36 -9.75
C ASP A 5 13.21 7.11 -10.10
N PHE A 6 13.30 8.06 -11.03
CA PHE A 6 12.14 8.83 -11.48
C PHE A 6 11.13 7.97 -12.25
N ILE A 7 11.62 7.11 -13.15
CA ILE A 7 10.77 6.16 -13.89
C ILE A 7 10.10 5.18 -12.92
N SER A 8 10.84 4.70 -11.92
CA SER A 8 10.30 3.82 -10.90
C SER A 8 9.24 4.53 -10.06
N LEU A 9 9.48 5.77 -9.63
CA LEU A 9 8.51 6.55 -8.87
C LEU A 9 7.19 6.71 -9.63
N ILE A 10 7.25 7.12 -10.90
CA ILE A 10 6.05 7.30 -11.73
C ILE A 10 5.32 5.98 -11.93
N ALA A 11 6.03 4.90 -12.25
CA ALA A 11 5.42 3.58 -12.47
C ALA A 11 4.65 3.11 -11.23
N TYR A 12 5.22 3.29 -10.03
CA TYR A 12 4.55 2.96 -8.78
C TYR A 12 3.34 3.85 -8.51
N THR A 13 3.48 5.18 -8.65
CA THR A 13 2.36 6.10 -8.43
C THR A 13 1.17 5.79 -9.34
N VAL A 14 1.43 5.55 -10.63
CA VAL A 14 0.37 5.19 -11.59
C VAL A 14 -0.27 3.86 -11.21
N SER A 15 0.53 2.84 -10.85
CA SER A 15 0.01 1.52 -10.47
C SER A 15 -0.85 1.57 -9.21
N LEU A 16 -0.42 2.32 -8.19
CA LEU A 16 -1.19 2.54 -6.96
C LEU A 16 -2.50 3.30 -7.24
N LEU A 17 -2.47 4.30 -8.12
CA LEU A 17 -3.66 5.07 -8.48
C LEU A 17 -4.70 4.17 -9.17
N VAL A 18 -4.26 3.33 -10.11
CA VAL A 18 -5.13 2.36 -10.81
C VAL A 18 -5.71 1.35 -9.82
N LEU A 19 -4.90 0.82 -8.89
CA LEU A 19 -5.38 -0.09 -7.86
C LEU A 19 -6.40 0.58 -6.92
N ALA A 20 -6.12 1.80 -6.47
CA ALA A 20 -7.01 2.54 -5.57
C ALA A 20 -8.37 2.82 -6.24
N LEU A 21 -8.37 3.21 -7.52
CA LEU A 21 -9.60 3.37 -8.31
C LEU A 21 -10.35 2.04 -8.44
N GLY A 22 -9.66 0.94 -8.74
CA GLY A 22 -10.27 -0.40 -8.79
C GLY A 22 -10.96 -0.82 -7.49
N MET A 23 -10.33 -0.55 -6.34
CA MET A 23 -10.91 -0.83 -5.03
C MET A 23 -12.14 0.06 -4.76
N CYS A 24 -12.09 1.35 -5.11
CA CYS A 24 -13.23 2.25 -4.96
C CYS A 24 -14.44 1.82 -5.81
N PHE A 25 -14.22 1.43 -7.07
CA PHE A 25 -15.27 0.91 -7.96
C PHE A 25 -15.93 -0.36 -7.43
N TYR A 26 -15.23 -1.14 -6.62
CA TYR A 26 -15.78 -2.33 -5.97
C TYR A 26 -16.67 -1.98 -4.76
N THR A 27 -16.30 -0.95 -3.99
CA THR A 27 -17.00 -0.58 -2.73
C THR A 27 -18.16 0.38 -2.91
N LEU A 28 -18.27 1.09 -4.05
CA LEU A 28 -19.33 2.05 -4.34
C LEU A 28 -20.42 1.40 -5.21
N PRO A 29 -21.52 0.87 -4.61
CA PRO A 29 -22.57 0.20 -5.36
C PRO A 29 -23.37 1.11 -6.30
N GLU A 30 -23.32 2.44 -6.12
CA GLU A 30 -24.05 3.41 -6.95
C GLU A 30 -23.57 3.51 -8.39
N TRP A 31 -22.39 2.98 -8.72
CA TRP A 31 -21.86 3.03 -10.08
C TRP A 31 -22.33 1.86 -10.96
N GLU A 32 -22.97 0.82 -10.41
CA GLU A 32 -23.34 -0.44 -11.09
C GLU A 32 -22.19 -1.14 -11.88
N MET A 33 -20.95 -0.64 -11.77
CA MET A 33 -19.76 -1.14 -12.47
C MET A 33 -18.94 -2.10 -11.60
N THR A 34 -19.58 -2.81 -10.66
CA THR A 34 -18.92 -3.81 -9.81
C THR A 34 -18.29 -4.95 -10.64
N THR A 35 -18.88 -5.26 -11.79
CA THR A 35 -18.34 -6.21 -12.80
C THR A 35 -17.03 -5.74 -13.42
N LEU A 36 -16.80 -4.43 -13.53
CA LEU A 36 -15.55 -3.84 -14.01
C LEU A 36 -14.55 -3.52 -12.88
N GLY A 37 -15.03 -3.33 -11.64
CA GLY A 37 -14.19 -3.05 -10.48
C GLY A 37 -13.21 -4.19 -10.17
N MET A 38 -13.68 -5.44 -10.18
CA MET A 38 -12.83 -6.61 -9.92
C MET A 38 -11.69 -6.77 -10.94
N PRO A 39 -11.93 -6.80 -12.27
CA PRO A 39 -10.85 -6.91 -13.24
C PRO A 39 -9.90 -5.71 -13.22
N LEU A 40 -10.39 -4.50 -12.90
CA LEU A 40 -9.54 -3.32 -12.79
C LEU A 40 -8.61 -3.39 -11.57
N SER A 41 -9.09 -3.85 -10.42
CA SER A 41 -8.26 -4.10 -9.24
C SER A 41 -7.20 -5.18 -9.50
N VAL A 42 -7.58 -6.26 -10.20
CA VAL A 42 -6.63 -7.31 -10.59
C VAL A 42 -5.55 -6.77 -11.54
N ALA A 43 -5.95 -5.94 -12.51
CA ALA A 43 -5.01 -5.27 -13.41
C ALA A 43 -4.08 -4.30 -12.66
N GLY A 44 -4.61 -3.52 -11.71
CA GLY A 44 -3.82 -2.63 -10.84
C GLY A 44 -2.80 -3.39 -9.99
N LEU A 45 -3.19 -4.56 -9.47
CA LEU A 45 -2.29 -5.42 -8.68
C LEU A 45 -1.18 -6.02 -9.56
N LEU A 46 -1.51 -6.43 -10.79
CA LEU A 46 -0.55 -6.87 -11.79
C LEU A 46 0.43 -5.75 -12.18
N LEU A 47 -0.05 -4.52 -12.36
CA LEU A 47 0.76 -3.34 -12.64
C LEU A 47 1.74 -3.04 -11.49
N LEU A 48 1.31 -3.17 -10.24
CA LEU A 48 2.18 -3.05 -9.07
C LEU A 48 3.26 -4.14 -9.05
N ALA A 49 2.89 -5.39 -9.34
CA ALA A 49 3.85 -6.49 -9.43
C ALA A 49 4.89 -6.25 -10.54
N LEU A 50 4.45 -5.80 -11.73
CA LEU A 50 5.34 -5.44 -12.84
C LEU A 50 6.27 -4.28 -12.46
N SER A 51 5.73 -3.23 -11.83
CA SER A 51 6.53 -2.09 -11.34
C SER A 51 7.58 -2.54 -10.34
N TRP A 52 7.27 -3.50 -9.47
CA TRP A 52 8.23 -4.10 -8.55
C TRP A 52 9.33 -4.89 -9.26
N VAL A 53 8.97 -5.70 -10.25
CA VAL A 53 9.94 -6.42 -11.08
C VAL A 53 10.83 -5.46 -11.87
N LEU A 54 10.27 -4.37 -12.40
CA LEU A 54 11.03 -3.33 -13.11
C LEU A 54 12.04 -2.67 -12.18
N GLN A 55 11.63 -2.27 -10.97
CA GLN A 55 12.57 -1.75 -9.97
C GLN A 55 13.69 -2.74 -9.65
N ARG A 56 13.38 -4.02 -9.48
CA ARG A 56 14.37 -5.09 -9.24
C ARG A 56 15.39 -5.18 -10.36
N LYS A 57 14.92 -5.20 -11.61
CA LYS A 57 15.74 -5.24 -12.83
C LYS A 57 16.61 -3.98 -12.95
N LEU A 58 16.04 -2.80 -12.71
CA LEU A 58 16.72 -1.49 -12.78
C LEU A 58 17.79 -1.31 -11.70
N ALA A 59 17.58 -1.89 -10.51
CA ALA A 59 18.53 -1.87 -9.40
C ALA A 59 19.77 -2.74 -9.65
N GLY A 60 19.76 -3.63 -10.64
CA GLY A 60 20.88 -4.53 -10.98
C GLY A 60 21.30 -5.46 -9.83
N LYS A 61 20.52 -5.52 -8.75
CA LYS A 61 20.76 -6.38 -7.61
C LYS A 61 20.11 -7.73 -7.90
N GLY A 62 20.89 -8.80 -7.75
CA GLY A 62 20.38 -10.18 -7.75
C GLY A 62 19.28 -10.37 -6.69
N ALA A 63 18.74 -11.60 -6.65
CA ALA A 63 17.62 -12.03 -5.79
C ALA A 63 17.57 -11.31 -4.43
N PRO A 64 16.37 -10.99 -3.89
CA PRO A 64 16.25 -10.38 -2.58
C PRO A 64 17.19 -11.06 -1.61
N LYS A 65 18.17 -10.31 -1.09
CA LYS A 65 18.80 -10.70 0.16
C LYS A 65 17.66 -10.65 1.17
N PHE A 66 17.13 -11.84 1.47
CA PHE A 66 16.01 -12.06 2.37
C PHE A 66 16.52 -11.80 3.77
N ASP A 67 16.72 -10.52 4.08
CA ASP A 67 17.21 -10.08 5.37
C ASP A 67 16.04 -10.08 6.35
N TRP A 68 16.25 -10.64 7.53
CA TRP A 68 15.23 -10.70 8.58
C TRP A 68 14.63 -9.32 8.86
N LYS A 69 15.44 -8.26 8.75
CA LYS A 69 14.96 -6.88 8.95
C LYS A 69 13.97 -6.43 7.88
N GLN A 70 14.09 -6.90 6.64
CA GLN A 70 13.12 -6.56 5.58
C GLN A 70 11.77 -7.22 5.83
N ILE A 71 11.77 -8.48 6.29
CA ILE A 71 10.54 -9.22 6.60
C ILE A 71 9.79 -8.54 7.74
N VAL A 72 10.50 -8.19 8.82
CA VAL A 72 9.92 -7.48 9.97
C VAL A 72 9.29 -6.15 9.54
N LYS A 73 9.95 -5.40 8.64
CA LYS A 73 9.39 -4.16 8.08
C LYS A 73 8.08 -4.42 7.33
N VAL A 74 8.06 -5.41 6.44
CA VAL A 74 6.85 -5.74 5.65
C VAL A 74 5.70 -6.16 6.56
N ILE A 75 5.95 -7.01 7.56
CA ILE A 75 4.92 -7.44 8.52
C ILE A 75 4.38 -6.24 9.29
N TYR A 76 5.25 -5.34 9.75
CA TYR A 76 4.84 -4.11 10.43
C TYR A 76 3.99 -3.20 9.52
N CYS A 77 4.38 -3.04 8.25
CA CYS A 77 3.58 -2.28 7.27
C CYS A 77 2.16 -2.86 7.12
N VAL A 78 2.07 -4.18 6.96
CA VAL A 78 0.77 -4.87 6.79
C VAL A 78 -0.08 -4.70 8.05
N PHE A 79 0.52 -4.86 9.24
CA PHE A 79 -0.18 -4.67 10.51
C PHE A 79 -0.69 -3.23 10.68
N ALA A 80 0.15 -2.23 10.40
CA ALA A 80 -0.24 -0.82 10.50
C ALA A 80 -1.40 -0.46 9.55
N LEU A 81 -1.35 -0.92 8.30
CA LEU A 81 -2.43 -0.71 7.33
C LEU A 81 -3.72 -1.41 7.73
N LEU A 82 -3.65 -2.62 8.29
CA LEU A 82 -4.84 -3.35 8.77
C LEU A 82 -5.50 -2.64 9.95
N VAL A 83 -4.72 -2.12 10.91
CA VAL A 83 -5.26 -1.36 12.04
C VAL A 83 -5.90 -0.06 11.57
N PHE A 84 -5.24 0.66 10.65
CA PHE A 84 -5.78 1.91 10.10
C PHE A 84 -7.06 1.67 9.28
N GLY A 85 -7.06 0.70 8.37
CA GLY A 85 -8.24 0.33 7.58
C GLY A 85 -9.39 -0.20 8.43
N GLY A 86 -9.08 -1.02 9.44
CA GLY A 86 -10.06 -1.52 10.41
C GLY A 86 -10.70 -0.40 11.24
N GLY A 87 -9.94 0.63 11.59
CA GLY A 87 -10.46 1.85 12.21
C GLY A 87 -11.57 2.50 11.37
N PHE A 88 -11.33 2.71 10.06
CA PHE A 88 -12.35 3.25 9.16
C PHE A 88 -13.57 2.35 9.00
N ALA A 89 -13.37 1.03 8.89
CA ALA A 89 -14.46 0.08 8.80
C ALA A 89 -15.36 0.08 10.06
N LEU A 90 -14.78 0.30 11.24
CA LEU A 90 -15.55 0.41 12.48
C LEU A 90 -16.31 1.74 12.61
N VAL A 91 -15.75 2.83 12.07
CA VAL A 91 -16.44 4.12 11.98
C VAL A 91 -17.70 3.99 11.12
N THR A 92 -17.63 3.31 9.97
CA THR A 92 -18.79 3.10 9.09
C THR A 92 -19.82 2.12 9.64
N THR A 93 -19.44 1.23 10.57
CA THR A 93 -20.35 0.24 11.19
C THR A 93 -21.11 0.80 12.41
N GLY A 94 -20.91 2.09 12.76
CA GLY A 94 -21.65 2.78 13.83
C GLY A 94 -20.94 2.83 15.20
N ASN A 95 -19.78 2.19 15.35
CA ASN A 95 -18.94 2.27 16.55
C ASN A 95 -17.89 3.39 16.41
N PHE A 96 -18.37 4.63 16.34
CA PHE A 96 -17.56 5.82 16.06
C PHE A 96 -16.38 6.01 17.01
N VAL A 97 -16.59 5.82 18.32
CA VAL A 97 -15.54 6.03 19.34
C VAL A 97 -14.41 5.02 19.19
N LEU A 98 -14.73 3.73 19.07
CA LEU A 98 -13.72 2.67 18.88
C LEU A 98 -13.00 2.81 17.54
N GLY A 99 -13.73 3.16 16.47
CA GLY A 99 -13.16 3.39 15.15
C GLY A 99 -12.19 4.58 15.12
N LEU A 100 -12.51 5.69 15.80
CA LEU A 100 -11.65 6.86 15.86
C LEU A 100 -10.38 6.60 16.68
N VAL A 101 -10.48 5.88 17.80
CA VAL A 101 -9.32 5.47 18.60
C VAL A 101 -8.41 4.54 17.79
N LEU A 102 -8.96 3.51 17.15
CA LEU A 102 -8.18 2.60 16.29
C LEU A 102 -7.59 3.30 15.07
N GLY A 103 -8.32 4.25 14.48
CA GLY A 103 -7.84 5.08 13.38
C GLY A 103 -6.65 5.96 13.79
N LEU A 104 -6.72 6.61 14.95
CA LEU A 104 -5.60 7.39 15.51
C LEU A 104 -4.39 6.51 15.82
N VAL A 105 -4.60 5.35 16.45
CA VAL A 105 -3.52 4.38 16.71
C VAL A 105 -2.90 3.89 15.41
N GLY A 106 -3.73 3.58 14.40
CA GLY A 106 -3.29 3.19 13.06
C GLY A 106 -2.46 4.29 12.38
N LEU A 107 -2.87 5.54 12.49
CA LEU A 107 -2.13 6.68 11.93
C LEU A 107 -0.75 6.82 12.58
N ILE A 108 -0.68 6.71 13.90
CA ILE A 108 0.59 6.75 14.65
C ILE A 108 1.51 5.61 14.20
N LEU A 109 0.98 4.40 14.04
CA LEU A 109 1.73 3.23 13.54
C LEU A 109 2.29 3.47 12.12
N VAL A 110 1.49 4.06 11.23
CA VAL A 110 1.88 4.39 9.85
C VAL A 110 2.97 5.46 9.82
N ILE A 111 2.87 6.51 10.65
CA ILE A 111 3.93 7.54 10.74
C ILE A 111 5.23 6.92 11.30
N GLY A 112 5.12 6.02 12.29
CA GLY A 112 6.24 5.25 12.83
C GLY A 112 6.94 4.35 11.80
N MET A 113 6.34 4.12 10.64
CA MET A 113 6.92 3.35 9.56
C MET A 113 8.04 4.10 8.82
N ILE A 114 8.00 5.45 8.81
CA ILE A 114 9.02 6.30 8.16
C ILE A 114 10.42 6.08 8.76
N PRO A 115 10.64 6.20 10.09
CA PRO A 115 11.95 5.94 10.68
C PRO A 115 12.41 4.49 10.53
N VAL A 116 11.46 3.54 10.50
CA VAL A 116 11.72 2.11 10.33
C VAL A 116 12.15 1.78 8.89
N THR A 117 11.56 2.42 7.88
CA THR A 117 11.85 2.16 6.46
C THR A 117 13.10 2.89 5.97
N VAL A 118 13.22 4.18 6.30
CA VAL A 118 14.37 5.02 5.90
C VAL A 118 15.62 4.68 6.72
N GLY A 119 15.44 4.06 7.90
CA GLY A 119 16.48 3.83 8.88
C GLY A 119 16.80 5.15 9.59
N LEU A 120 16.71 5.15 10.91
CA LEU A 120 17.30 6.21 11.72
C LEU A 120 18.82 6.18 11.47
N LYS A 121 19.26 6.99 10.50
CA LYS A 121 20.66 7.31 10.33
C LYS A 121 20.98 8.36 11.40
N ASN A 122 21.44 7.89 12.55
CA ASN A 122 22.33 8.70 13.37
C ASN A 122 23.63 8.95 12.62
#